data_AF-A0A9E4LQ61-F1
#
_entry.id   AF-A0A9E4LQ61-F1
#
_cell.length_a   1.000
_cell.length_b   1.000
_cell.length_c   1.000
_cell.angle_alpha   90.00
_cell.angle_beta   90.00
_cell.angle_gamma   90.00
#
_symmetry.space_group_name_H-M   'P 1'
#
loop_
_entity.id
_entity.type
_entity.pdbx_description
1 polymer ?
#
loop_
_entity_poly.entity_id
_entity_poly.type
_entity_poly.pdbx_seq_one_letter_code
_entity_poly.pdbx_strand_id
1 'polypeptide(L)'
;MNDTGPTPGTVSQLRLRRAYATCLRLAGSHYENFPVASRLLPSALRPHVAAVYAFARVADDFADEGDCPAATRLDRLARWGERLRRAASDAPSAGAGRGPDDGRRPVDDEVEHPDADEIFLAVGHTMAAFDLPVHWFDDLLSAFRQDVTVRRYATWADLLDYCRRSANPVGRIVLRLSGYRDPALDRRSDAVCSALQVTNFLQDLG
;
A
#
# COMPACT_ATOMS: atom_id res chain seq x y z
N MET A 1 -21.85 6.12 -40.50
CA MET A 1 -22.06 6.10 -39.04
C MET A 1 -20.69 5.75 -38.44
N ASN A 2 -19.85 6.75 -38.17
CA ASN A 2 -18.49 6.50 -37.69
C ASN A 2 -18.55 6.25 -36.19
N ASP A 3 -18.51 4.98 -35.82
CA ASP A 3 -18.32 4.53 -34.45
C ASP A 3 -16.89 4.90 -34.02
N THR A 4 -16.76 6.02 -33.31
CA THR A 4 -15.48 6.49 -32.79
C THR A 4 -15.31 5.92 -31.38
N GLY A 5 -14.84 4.68 -31.33
CA GLY A 5 -14.45 4.03 -30.09
C GLY A 5 -13.47 4.90 -29.28
N PRO A 6 -13.41 4.71 -27.95
CA PRO A 6 -12.57 5.54 -27.08
C PRO A 6 -11.09 5.41 -27.46
N THR A 7 -10.39 6.56 -27.51
CA THR A 7 -8.95 6.59 -27.81
C THR A 7 -8.14 5.85 -26.73
N PRO A 8 -6.94 5.32 -27.04
CA PRO A 8 -6.09 4.61 -26.07
C PRO A 8 -5.81 5.41 -24.78
N GLY A 9 -5.63 6.73 -24.87
CA GLY A 9 -5.44 7.61 -23.71
C GLY A 9 -6.67 7.69 -22.80
N THR A 10 -7.87 7.72 -23.38
CA THR A 10 -9.14 7.71 -22.63
C THR A 10 -9.33 6.39 -21.87
N VAL A 11 -9.00 5.26 -22.51
CA VAL A 11 -9.09 3.92 -21.89
C VAL A 11 -8.11 3.81 -20.71
N SER A 12 -6.87 4.30 -20.85
CA SER A 12 -5.88 4.32 -19.77
C SER A 12 -6.35 5.15 -18.56
N GLN A 13 -6.92 6.33 -18.79
CA GLN A 13 -7.45 7.16 -17.71
C GLN A 13 -8.67 6.52 -17.02
N LEU A 14 -9.56 5.87 -17.78
CA LEU A 14 -10.71 5.17 -17.19
C LEU A 14 -10.28 4.01 -16.28
N ARG A 15 -9.29 3.23 -16.72
CA ARG A 15 -8.70 2.15 -15.91
C ARG A 15 -8.12 2.67 -14.60
N LEU A 16 -7.34 3.75 -14.66
CA LEU A 16 -6.76 4.37 -13.47
C LEU A 16 -7.83 4.91 -12.50
N ARG A 17 -8.89 5.55 -13.03
CA ARG A 17 -10.02 6.01 -12.19
C ARG A 17 -10.71 4.85 -11.49
N ARG A 18 -10.93 3.74 -12.19
CA ARG A 18 -11.51 2.52 -11.61
C ARG A 18 -10.61 1.90 -10.53
N ALA A 19 -9.30 1.90 -10.75
CA ALA A 19 -8.31 1.43 -9.79
C ALA A 19 -8.38 2.23 -8.48
N TYR A 20 -8.37 3.56 -8.56
CA TYR A 20 -8.54 4.42 -7.38
C TYR A 20 -9.92 4.27 -6.70
N ALA A 21 -11.00 4.12 -7.47
CA ALA A 21 -12.33 3.88 -6.92
C ALA A 21 -12.40 2.57 -6.13
N THR A 22 -11.71 1.52 -6.61
CA THR A 22 -11.59 0.23 -5.93
C THR A 22 -10.84 0.39 -4.60
N CYS A 23 -9.71 1.10 -4.61
CA CYS A 23 -8.97 1.38 -3.38
C CYS A 23 -9.79 2.19 -2.36
N LEU A 24 -10.55 3.18 -2.82
CA LEU A 24 -11.45 3.97 -1.97
C LEU A 24 -12.56 3.11 -1.34
N ARG A 25 -13.11 2.15 -2.09
CA ARG A 25 -14.11 1.21 -1.59
C ARG A 25 -13.52 0.31 -0.49
N LEU A 26 -12.34 -0.28 -0.74
CA LEU A 26 -11.65 -1.13 0.24
C LEU A 26 -11.28 -0.35 1.51
N ALA A 27 -10.82 0.90 1.36
CA ALA A 27 -10.55 1.77 2.49
C ALA A 27 -11.81 2.12 3.30
N GLY A 28 -12.95 2.31 2.62
CA GLY A 28 -14.22 2.62 3.27
C GLY A 28 -14.88 1.45 4.00
N SER A 29 -14.61 0.19 3.60
CA SER A 29 -15.24 -0.99 4.22
C SER A 29 -14.52 -1.49 5.48
N HIS A 30 -13.23 -1.22 5.63
CA HIS A 30 -12.41 -1.77 6.71
C HIS A 30 -11.93 -0.77 7.76
N TYR A 31 -12.22 0.52 7.58
CA TYR A 31 -11.63 1.55 8.41
C TYR A 31 -12.74 2.39 9.04
N GLU A 32 -13.16 2.00 10.25
CA GLU A 32 -14.17 2.71 11.04
C GLU A 32 -13.82 4.20 11.27
N ASN A 33 -12.53 4.54 11.20
CA ASN A 33 -11.97 5.90 11.32
C ASN A 33 -11.55 6.59 9.98
N PHE A 34 -11.64 5.96 8.80
CA PHE A 34 -11.12 6.53 7.53
C PHE A 34 -11.94 7.72 7.09
N PRO A 35 -13.28 7.72 7.26
CA PRO A 35 -14.07 8.93 7.07
C PRO A 35 -13.59 10.10 7.94
N VAL A 36 -13.02 9.85 9.12
CA VAL A 36 -12.51 10.89 10.03
C VAL A 36 -11.15 11.39 9.57
N ALA A 37 -10.19 10.49 9.32
CA ALA A 37 -8.87 10.87 8.81
C ALA A 37 -8.94 11.54 7.42
N SER A 38 -9.84 11.08 6.54
CA SER A 38 -10.02 11.64 5.20
C SER A 38 -10.73 13.00 5.17
N ARG A 39 -11.44 13.41 6.23
CA ARG A 39 -11.97 14.77 6.37
C ARG A 39 -10.87 15.81 6.61
N LEU A 40 -9.78 15.42 7.26
CA LEU A 40 -8.60 16.28 7.46
C LEU A 40 -7.72 16.33 6.20
N LEU A 41 -7.80 15.31 5.34
CA LEU A 41 -7.04 15.25 4.09
C LEU A 41 -7.74 16.04 2.96
N PRO A 42 -6.99 16.84 2.18
CA PRO A 42 -7.48 17.42 0.94
C PRO A 42 -8.09 16.36 0.02
N SER A 43 -9.22 16.68 -0.63
CA SER A 43 -9.97 15.72 -1.46
C SER A 43 -9.13 15.08 -2.56
N ALA A 44 -8.16 15.83 -3.12
CA ALA A 44 -7.24 15.34 -4.14
C ALA A 44 -6.27 14.25 -3.63
N LEU A 45 -5.95 14.20 -2.34
CA LEU A 45 -5.02 13.22 -1.78
C LEU A 45 -5.70 11.91 -1.34
N ARG A 46 -7.02 11.94 -1.12
CA ARG A 46 -7.78 10.78 -0.62
C ARG A 46 -7.62 9.52 -1.48
N PRO A 47 -7.65 9.58 -2.83
CA PRO A 47 -7.44 8.39 -3.65
C PRO A 47 -6.05 7.76 -3.47
N HIS A 48 -5.03 8.59 -3.31
CA HIS A 48 -3.65 8.14 -3.11
C HIS A 48 -3.46 7.50 -1.74
N VAL A 49 -4.00 8.11 -0.68
CA VAL A 49 -4.01 7.52 0.66
C VAL A 49 -4.79 6.21 0.68
N ALA A 50 -5.93 6.14 -0.01
CA ALA A 50 -6.70 4.91 -0.12
C ALA A 50 -5.93 3.79 -0.83
N ALA A 51 -5.14 4.10 -1.86
CA ALA A 51 -4.30 3.11 -2.55
C ALA A 51 -3.22 2.53 -1.63
N VAL A 52 -2.54 3.38 -0.88
CA VAL A 52 -1.53 2.96 0.12
C VAL A 52 -2.18 2.10 1.20
N TYR A 53 -3.35 2.52 1.69
CA TYR A 53 -4.08 1.75 2.69
C TYR A 53 -4.54 0.39 2.17
N ALA A 54 -5.15 0.33 0.98
CA ALA A 54 -5.61 -0.92 0.39
C ALA A 54 -4.45 -1.91 0.21
N PHE A 55 -3.29 -1.44 -0.23
CA PHE A 55 -2.07 -2.26 -0.30
C PHE A 55 -1.66 -2.82 1.06
N ALA A 56 -1.56 -1.96 2.09
CA ALA A 56 -1.14 -2.37 3.41
C ALA A 56 -2.15 -3.33 4.04
N ARG A 57 -3.44 -3.07 3.89
CA ARG A 57 -4.54 -3.87 4.45
C ARG A 57 -4.59 -5.29 3.89
N VAL A 58 -4.41 -5.44 2.58
CA VAL A 58 -4.38 -6.78 1.96
C VAL A 58 -3.14 -7.56 2.40
N ALA A 59 -1.99 -6.89 2.54
CA ALA A 59 -0.78 -7.52 3.06
C ALA A 59 -0.94 -7.94 4.53
N ASP A 60 -1.54 -7.09 5.34
CA ASP A 60 -1.91 -7.36 6.73
C ASP A 60 -2.87 -8.55 6.85
N ASP A 61 -3.88 -8.65 5.97
CA ASP A 61 -4.77 -9.81 5.91
C ASP A 61 -4.02 -11.12 5.65
N PHE A 62 -3.05 -11.14 4.72
CA PHE A 62 -2.18 -12.30 4.52
C PHE A 62 -1.34 -12.61 5.76
N ALA A 63 -0.93 -11.57 6.48
CA ALA A 63 -0.20 -11.70 7.72
C ALA A 63 -1.10 -12.13 8.88
N ASP A 64 -2.43 -12.04 8.81
CA ASP A 64 -3.30 -12.44 9.92
C ASP A 64 -3.90 -13.82 9.74
N GLU A 65 -4.54 -14.11 8.59
CA GLU A 65 -5.12 -15.35 8.04
C GLU A 65 -5.39 -16.61 8.94
N GLY A 66 -5.57 -16.44 10.24
CA GLY A 66 -5.92 -17.44 11.24
C GLY A 66 -5.05 -18.70 11.18
N ASP A 67 -5.71 -19.83 10.89
CA ASP A 67 -5.16 -21.18 10.90
C ASP A 67 -4.30 -21.52 9.67
N CYS A 68 -4.16 -20.59 8.72
CA CYS A 68 -3.27 -20.81 7.57
C CYS A 68 -1.83 -21.02 8.03
N PRO A 69 -1.09 -22.01 7.47
CA PRO A 69 0.30 -22.22 7.82
C PRO A 69 1.15 -20.97 7.59
N ALA A 70 2.10 -20.71 8.49
CA ALA A 70 3.02 -19.58 8.38
C ALA A 70 3.75 -19.54 7.03
N ALA A 71 4.13 -20.70 6.48
CA ALA A 71 4.75 -20.80 5.16
C ALA A 71 3.86 -20.25 4.04
N THR A 72 2.56 -20.54 4.06
CA THR A 72 1.60 -20.04 3.07
C THR A 72 1.43 -18.53 3.17
N ARG A 73 1.31 -18.00 4.41
CA ARG A 73 1.21 -16.56 4.67
C ARG A 73 2.45 -15.80 4.18
N LEU A 74 3.64 -16.36 4.44
CA LEU A 74 4.91 -15.82 3.95
C LEU A 74 5.03 -15.88 2.43
N ASP A 75 4.55 -16.95 1.77
CA ASP A 75 4.52 -17.05 0.30
C ASP A 75 3.59 -15.98 -0.30
N ARG A 76 2.41 -15.77 0.26
CA ARG A 76 1.48 -14.70 -0.15
C ARG A 76 2.14 -13.32 -0.05
N LEU A 77 2.79 -13.02 1.08
CA LEU A 77 3.55 -11.77 1.27
C LEU A 77 4.75 -11.64 0.32
N ALA A 78 5.38 -12.75 -0.08
CA ALA A 78 6.47 -12.74 -1.05
C ALA A 78 5.96 -12.41 -2.46
N ARG A 79 4.87 -13.06 -2.89
CA ARG A 79 4.20 -12.78 -4.18
C ARG A 79 3.70 -11.35 -4.26
N TRP A 80 3.11 -10.83 -3.18
CA TRP A 80 2.68 -9.44 -3.09
C TRP A 80 3.84 -8.45 -3.25
N GLY A 81 5.01 -8.76 -2.66
CA GLY A 81 6.23 -7.96 -2.83
C GLY A 81 6.82 -8.01 -4.25
N GLU A 82 6.70 -9.14 -4.96
CA GLU A 82 7.07 -9.22 -6.37
C GLU A 82 6.17 -8.32 -7.23
N ARG A 83 4.86 -8.30 -6.97
CA ARG A 83 3.94 -7.39 -7.66
C ARG A 83 4.22 -5.92 -7.37
N LEU A 84 4.58 -5.57 -6.14
CA LEU A 84 5.01 -4.22 -5.79
C LEU A 84 6.20 -3.78 -6.64
N ARG A 85 7.23 -4.63 -6.76
CA ARG A 85 8.43 -4.33 -7.56
C ARG A 85 8.12 -4.17 -9.05
N ARG A 86 7.20 -4.96 -9.59
CA ARG A 86 6.70 -4.78 -10.98
C ARG A 86 5.97 -3.46 -11.13
N ALA A 87 5.00 -3.18 -10.25
CA ALA A 87 4.24 -1.93 -10.28
C ALA A 87 5.13 -0.68 -10.17
N ALA A 88 6.19 -0.74 -9.37
CA ALA A 88 7.17 0.34 -9.24
C ALA A 88 8.02 0.52 -10.51
N SER A 89 8.31 -0.56 -11.24
CA SER A 89 9.12 -0.55 -12.47
C SER A 89 8.30 -0.16 -13.70
N ASP A 90 7.04 -0.59 -13.74
CA ASP A 90 6.09 -0.35 -14.84
C ASP A 90 5.34 0.98 -14.69
N ALA A 91 5.50 1.67 -13.55
CA ALA A 91 4.79 2.90 -13.26
C ALA A 91 5.01 3.88 -14.42
N PRO A 92 3.96 4.31 -15.14
CA PRO A 92 4.13 5.15 -16.30
C PRO A 92 4.76 6.46 -15.87
N SER A 93 6.01 6.70 -16.29
CA SER A 93 6.62 8.03 -16.30
C SER A 93 5.59 8.96 -16.92
N ALA A 94 5.17 10.00 -16.20
CA ALA A 94 4.11 10.91 -16.61
C ALA A 94 4.30 11.39 -18.07
N GLY A 95 3.73 10.69 -19.05
CA GLY A 95 3.95 10.99 -20.47
C GLY A 95 3.99 9.83 -21.47
N ALA A 96 4.15 8.56 -21.08
CA ALA A 96 4.21 7.46 -22.06
C ALA A 96 3.14 6.39 -21.80
N GLY A 97 2.01 6.51 -22.51
CA GLY A 97 1.00 5.46 -22.57
C GLY A 97 1.55 4.26 -23.33
N ARG A 98 2.04 3.24 -22.61
CA ARG A 98 2.22 1.90 -23.18
C ARG A 98 0.90 1.14 -23.00
N GLY A 99 0.37 0.64 -24.12
CA GLY A 99 -0.84 -0.19 -24.13
C GLY A 99 -0.64 -1.46 -23.29
N PRO A 100 -1.75 -2.14 -22.91
CA PRO A 100 -1.66 -3.31 -22.07
C PRO A 100 -0.82 -4.39 -22.73
N ASP A 101 0.10 -4.91 -21.92
CA ASP A 101 0.82 -6.14 -22.15
C ASP A 101 -0.16 -7.29 -22.43
N ASP A 102 0.32 -8.20 -23.26
CA ASP A 102 -0.39 -9.12 -24.15
C ASP A 102 -1.18 -10.26 -23.50
N GLY A 103 -2.05 -9.99 -22.54
CA GLY A 103 -3.03 -10.99 -22.08
C GLY A 103 -2.40 -12.27 -21.50
N ARG A 104 -1.11 -12.24 -21.12
CA ARG A 104 -0.49 -13.33 -20.38
C ARG A 104 -0.95 -13.30 -18.93
N ARG A 105 -2.09 -13.93 -18.67
CA ARG A 105 -2.44 -14.40 -17.31
C ARG A 105 -1.33 -15.35 -16.84
N PRO A 106 -0.59 -15.04 -15.77
CA PRO A 106 0.25 -16.04 -15.15
C PRO A 106 -0.70 -17.05 -14.47
N VAL A 107 -0.65 -18.27 -15.01
CA VAL A 107 -0.78 -19.59 -14.38
C VAL A 107 -1.61 -19.66 -13.08
N ASP A 108 -2.67 -20.47 -13.15
CA ASP A 108 -3.49 -20.94 -12.03
C ASP A 108 -2.63 -21.36 -10.81
N ASP A 109 -2.96 -20.88 -9.61
CA ASP A 109 -2.95 -21.62 -8.32
C ASP A 109 -3.24 -20.67 -7.12
N GLU A 110 -4.40 -20.92 -6.46
CA GLU A 110 -4.97 -20.34 -5.23
C GLU A 110 -4.85 -18.80 -5.03
N VAL A 111 -6.01 -18.17 -5.18
CA VAL A 111 -6.23 -16.81 -5.66
C VAL A 111 -5.69 -15.73 -4.71
N GLU A 112 -4.76 -14.94 -5.25
CA GLU A 112 -4.40 -13.60 -4.79
C GLU A 112 -5.64 -12.70 -4.60
N HIS A 113 -5.56 -11.62 -3.82
CA HIS A 113 -6.71 -10.73 -3.59
C HIS A 113 -7.39 -10.30 -4.91
N PRO A 114 -8.74 -10.38 -5.03
CA PRO A 114 -9.44 -10.20 -6.32
C PRO A 114 -9.23 -8.82 -6.95
N ASP A 115 -8.99 -7.80 -6.14
CA ASP A 115 -8.73 -6.43 -6.58
C ASP A 115 -7.23 -6.10 -6.75
N ALA A 116 -6.33 -7.09 -6.76
CA ALA A 116 -4.89 -6.85 -6.74
C ALA A 116 -4.39 -6.04 -7.95
N ASP A 117 -4.91 -6.29 -9.15
CA ASP A 117 -4.56 -5.54 -10.36
C ASP A 117 -4.90 -4.05 -10.21
N GLU A 118 -6.11 -3.74 -9.74
CA GLU A 118 -6.53 -2.39 -9.42
C GLU A 118 -5.67 -1.74 -8.32
N ILE A 119 -5.34 -2.47 -7.25
CA ILE A 119 -4.50 -1.96 -6.15
C ILE A 119 -3.12 -1.57 -6.68
N PHE A 120 -2.44 -2.48 -7.40
CA PHE A 120 -1.09 -2.23 -7.89
C PHE A 120 -1.03 -1.16 -8.98
N LEU A 121 -2.06 -1.05 -9.83
CA LEU A 121 -2.16 0.06 -10.77
C LEU A 121 -2.23 1.41 -10.04
N ALA A 122 -3.06 1.51 -8.99
CA ALA A 122 -3.20 2.73 -8.20
C ALA A 122 -1.94 3.05 -7.36
N VAL A 123 -1.30 2.03 -6.77
CA VAL A 123 -0.06 2.17 -6.00
C VAL A 123 1.09 2.61 -6.91
N GLY A 124 1.33 1.92 -8.02
CA GLY A 124 2.39 2.27 -8.97
C GLY A 124 2.23 3.70 -9.51
N HIS A 125 1.00 4.08 -9.89
CA HIS A 125 0.72 5.47 -10.29
C HIS A 125 0.97 6.47 -9.14
N THR A 126 0.57 6.15 -7.91
CA THR A 126 0.82 7.00 -6.74
C THR A 126 2.31 7.16 -6.45
N MET A 127 3.08 6.08 -6.54
CA MET A 127 4.53 6.11 -6.36
C MET A 127 5.20 7.02 -7.37
N ALA A 128 4.86 6.89 -8.65
CA ALA A 128 5.40 7.76 -9.70
C ALA A 128 4.96 9.23 -9.53
N ALA A 129 3.68 9.48 -9.23
CA ALA A 129 3.14 10.83 -9.12
C ALA A 129 3.75 11.63 -7.95
N PHE A 130 4.12 10.96 -6.86
CA PHE A 130 4.64 11.60 -5.65
C PHE A 130 6.11 11.27 -5.37
N ASP A 131 6.78 10.55 -6.27
CA ASP A 131 8.16 10.11 -6.12
C ASP A 131 8.36 9.40 -4.76
N LEU A 132 7.50 8.40 -4.52
CA LEU A 132 7.56 7.58 -3.31
C LEU A 132 8.55 6.43 -3.53
N PRO A 133 9.57 6.28 -2.67
CA PRO A 133 10.49 5.16 -2.75
C PRO A 133 9.79 3.82 -2.51
N VAL A 134 10.04 2.83 -3.39
CA VAL A 134 9.50 1.46 -3.24
C VAL A 134 9.86 0.83 -1.90
N HIS A 135 11.06 1.13 -1.38
CA HIS A 135 11.53 0.54 -0.13
C HIS A 135 10.65 0.88 1.09
N TRP A 136 9.88 1.98 1.06
CA TRP A 136 8.91 2.28 2.12
C TRP A 136 7.74 1.29 2.17
N PHE A 137 7.36 0.74 1.02
CA PHE A 137 6.35 -0.31 0.94
C PHE A 137 6.96 -1.68 1.25
N ASP A 138 8.21 -1.92 0.85
CA ASP A 138 8.94 -3.14 1.26
C ASP A 138 9.15 -3.21 2.78
N ASP A 139 9.40 -2.06 3.43
CA ASP A 139 9.48 -1.96 4.89
C ASP A 139 8.18 -2.43 5.55
N LEU A 140 7.01 -2.00 5.06
CA LEU A 140 5.71 -2.47 5.54
C LEU A 140 5.57 -3.99 5.35
N LEU A 141 5.91 -4.52 4.17
CA LEU A 141 5.89 -5.97 3.93
C LEU A 141 6.86 -6.74 4.82
N SER A 142 8.01 -6.14 5.15
CA SER A 142 8.97 -6.73 6.09
C SER A 142 8.38 -6.83 7.50
N ALA A 143 7.64 -5.82 7.95
CA ALA A 143 6.93 -5.85 9.22
C ALA A 143 5.83 -6.93 9.23
N PHE A 144 5.00 -7.00 8.19
CA PHE A 144 3.97 -8.04 8.09
C PHE A 144 4.54 -9.46 8.09
N ARG A 145 5.67 -9.70 7.40
CA ARG A 145 6.38 -11.00 7.49
C ARG A 145 6.90 -11.28 8.89
N GLN A 146 7.32 -10.26 9.61
CA GLN A 146 7.76 -10.40 11.00
C GLN A 146 6.59 -10.78 11.92
N ASP A 147 5.41 -10.19 11.74
CA ASP A 147 4.22 -10.48 12.55
C ASP A 147 3.76 -11.95 12.44
N VAL A 148 4.10 -12.64 11.33
CA VAL A 148 3.87 -14.08 11.18
C VAL A 148 4.73 -14.93 12.14
N THR A 149 5.94 -14.47 12.48
CA THR A 149 6.95 -15.32 13.16
C THR A 149 7.36 -14.81 14.54
N VAL A 150 7.21 -13.51 14.81
CA VAL A 150 7.62 -12.87 16.06
C VAL A 150 6.38 -12.57 16.89
N ARG A 151 6.36 -13.09 18.11
CA ARG A 151 5.24 -12.89 19.06
C ARG A 151 5.62 -12.01 20.24
N ARG A 152 6.92 -11.75 20.46
CA ARG A 152 7.46 -10.96 21.56
C ARG A 152 8.77 -10.29 21.15
N TYR A 153 9.00 -9.09 21.68
CA TYR A 153 10.24 -8.35 21.54
C TYR A 153 11.08 -8.50 22.81
N ALA A 154 12.37 -8.79 22.67
CA ALA A 154 13.26 -8.96 23.81
C ALA A 154 13.69 -7.61 24.40
N THR A 155 13.86 -6.61 23.55
CA THR A 155 14.31 -5.28 23.94
C THR A 155 13.43 -4.18 23.36
N TRP A 156 13.51 -3.00 23.98
CA TRP A 156 12.89 -1.80 23.44
C TRP A 156 13.44 -1.44 22.05
N ALA A 157 14.72 -1.73 21.79
CA ALA A 157 15.34 -1.49 20.49
C ALA A 157 14.70 -2.38 19.41
N ASP A 158 14.40 -3.65 19.71
CA ASP A 158 13.73 -4.56 18.77
C ASP A 158 12.32 -4.06 18.44
N LEU A 159 11.59 -3.55 19.44
CA LEU A 159 10.26 -2.96 19.24
C LEU A 159 10.34 -1.70 18.37
N LEU A 160 11.31 -0.82 18.60
CA LEU A 160 11.49 0.38 17.79
C LEU A 160 11.96 0.06 16.35
N ASP A 161 12.77 -0.98 16.13
CA ASP A 161 13.10 -1.41 14.78
C ASP A 161 11.86 -1.97 14.04
N TYR A 162 10.96 -2.66 14.76
CA TYR A 162 9.68 -3.01 14.18
C TYR A 162 8.87 -1.77 13.80
N CYS A 163 8.71 -0.78 14.70
CA CYS A 163 8.00 0.47 14.40
C CYS A 163 8.59 1.24 13.22
N ARG A 164 9.93 1.19 13.06
CA ARG A 164 10.65 1.77 11.91
C ARG A 164 10.16 1.22 10.57
N ARG A 165 9.69 -0.02 10.55
CA ARG A 165 9.19 -0.71 9.35
C ARG A 165 7.67 -0.72 9.24
N SER A 166 6.96 -0.89 10.36
CA SER A 166 5.49 -1.02 10.37
C SER A 166 4.72 0.30 10.33
N ALA A 167 5.28 1.37 10.90
CA ALA A 167 4.55 2.63 11.10
C ALA A 167 5.21 3.83 10.43
N ASN A 168 6.52 3.98 10.58
CA ASN A 168 7.25 5.16 10.10
C ASN A 168 7.11 5.40 8.58
N PRO A 169 7.12 4.37 7.70
CA PRO A 169 6.92 4.58 6.27
C PRO A 169 5.58 5.27 5.94
N VAL A 170 4.51 4.97 6.69
CA VAL A 170 3.19 5.58 6.49
C VAL A 170 3.23 7.09 6.68
N GLY A 171 3.87 7.57 7.74
CA GLY A 171 4.02 9.00 8.00
C GLY A 171 4.80 9.73 6.92
N ARG A 172 5.91 9.13 6.46
CA ARG A 172 6.73 9.67 5.36
C ARG A 172 5.94 9.72 4.05
N ILE A 173 5.13 8.70 3.75
CA ILE A 173 4.23 8.69 2.59
C ILE A 173 3.24 9.86 2.70
N VAL A 174 2.58 10.05 3.83
CA VAL A 174 1.62 11.16 4.03
C VAL A 174 2.29 12.52 3.85
N LEU A 175 3.53 12.70 4.33
CA LEU A 175 4.31 13.92 4.11
C LEU A 175 4.58 14.15 2.62
N ARG A 176 5.01 13.13 1.88
CA ARG A 176 5.27 13.24 0.43
C ARG A 176 4.00 13.52 -0.37
N LEU A 177 2.89 12.86 -0.04
CA LEU A 177 1.57 13.14 -0.62
C LEU A 177 1.15 14.60 -0.38
N SER A 178 1.54 15.17 0.76
CA SER A 178 1.26 16.55 1.13
C SER A 178 2.29 17.55 0.59
N GLY A 179 3.26 17.11 -0.22
CA GLY A 179 4.27 17.95 -0.86
C GLY A 179 5.50 18.28 0.01
N TYR A 180 5.65 17.68 1.20
CA TYR A 180 6.79 17.93 2.07
C TYR A 180 7.95 16.96 1.79
N ARG A 181 9.14 17.52 1.58
CA ARG A 181 10.40 16.81 1.27
C ARG A 181 11.55 17.27 2.17
N ASP A 182 11.31 17.30 3.48
CA ASP A 182 12.30 17.71 4.48
C ASP A 182 12.67 16.52 5.37
N PRO A 183 13.94 16.07 5.39
CA PRO A 183 14.41 15.01 6.29
C PRO A 183 14.16 15.30 7.78
N ALA A 184 14.08 16.57 8.19
CA ALA A 184 13.75 16.93 9.56
C ALA A 184 12.27 16.67 9.88
N LEU A 185 11.37 16.87 8.91
CA LEU A 185 9.96 16.48 9.06
C LEU A 185 9.81 14.95 9.06
N ASP A 186 10.58 14.24 8.23
CA ASP A 186 10.58 12.77 8.24
C ASP A 186 10.94 12.24 9.64
N ARG A 187 12.01 12.74 10.27
CA ARG A 187 12.40 12.35 11.64
C ARG A 187 11.33 12.64 12.70
N ARG A 188 10.62 13.77 12.58
CA ARG A 188 9.52 14.10 13.50
C ARG A 188 8.30 13.21 13.28
N SER A 189 7.97 12.94 12.03
CA SER A 189 6.91 12.00 11.66
C SER A 189 7.22 10.60 12.18
N ASP A 190 8.45 10.13 12.03
CA ASP A 190 8.89 8.83 12.55
C ASP A 190 8.66 8.72 14.06
N ALA A 191 9.00 9.76 14.82
CA ALA A 191 8.78 9.79 16.27
C ALA A 191 7.28 9.70 16.62
N VAL A 192 6.41 10.42 15.90
CA VAL A 192 4.95 10.37 16.10
C VAL A 192 4.40 9.00 15.72
N CYS A 193 4.77 8.46 14.56
CA CYS A 193 4.33 7.15 14.09
C CYS A 193 4.74 6.03 15.05
N SER A 194 6.00 6.04 15.51
CA SER A 194 6.48 5.08 16.50
C SER A 194 5.74 5.21 17.84
N ALA A 195 5.50 6.43 18.32
CA ALA A 195 4.76 6.65 19.56
C ALA A 195 3.29 6.18 19.47
N LEU A 196 2.62 6.43 18.35
CA LEU A 196 1.27 5.93 18.09
C LEU A 196 1.24 4.40 18.05
N GLN A 197 2.20 3.77 17.36
CA GLN A 197 2.26 2.30 17.27
C GLN A 197 2.50 1.65 18.64
N VAL A 198 3.41 2.21 19.44
CA VAL A 198 3.62 1.79 20.82
C VAL A 198 2.34 1.96 21.64
N THR A 199 1.63 3.07 21.48
CA THR A 199 0.38 3.32 22.20
C THR A 199 -0.69 2.29 21.85
N ASN A 200 -0.85 1.94 20.57
CA ASN A 200 -1.76 0.87 20.13
C ASN A 200 -1.41 -0.45 20.83
N PHE A 201 -0.14 -0.84 20.83
CA PHE A 201 0.29 -2.05 21.53
C PHE A 201 -0.01 -2.04 23.02
N LEU A 202 0.12 -0.90 23.69
CA LEU A 202 -0.20 -0.77 25.12
C LEU A 202 -1.72 -0.83 25.38
N GLN A 203 -2.54 -0.35 24.44
CA GLN A 203 -4.01 -0.43 24.54
C GLN A 203 -4.53 -1.85 24.33
N ASP A 204 -3.83 -2.64 23.51
CA ASP A 204 -4.18 -4.03 23.20
C ASP A 204 -3.64 -5.03 24.23
N LEU A 205 -3.04 -4.56 25.33
CA LEU A 205 -2.70 -5.39 26.50
C LEU A 205 -3.99 -5.73 27.27
N GLY A 206 -4.66 -6.80 26.84
CA GLY A 206 -5.73 -7.48 27.56
C GLY A 206 -5.22 -8.51 28.56
#